data_AF-A0A5J4R3Z2-F1
#
_entry.id   AF-A0A5J4R3Z2-F1
#
_cell.length_a   1.000
_cell.length_b   1.000
_cell.length_c   1.000
_cell.angle_alpha   90.00
_cell.angle_beta   90.00
_cell.angle_gamma   90.00
#
_symmetry.space_group_name_H-M   'P 1'
#
loop_
_entity.id
_entity.type
_entity.pdbx_description
1 polymer ?
#
loop_
_entity_poly.entity_id
_entity_poly.type
_entity_poly.pdbx_seq_one_letter_code
_entity_poly.pdbx_strand_id
1 'polypeptide(L)'
;MTLIKSISGIRGTIGGRAGEGLTPLDMVKFTSAYVTLIRKTNPQGNNKIVVGRDARISGEMVGNVVIGTLMGMGYDVVDIGLASTPTTELAVTMEGACGGIILTAFHNPMQCNALKFRNKHGEFLNDDI
;
A
#
# COMPACT_ATOMS: atom_id res chain seq x y z
N MET A 1 17.19 9.06 1.93
CA MET A 1 17.45 7.72 1.37
C MET A 1 16.69 7.63 0.06
N THR A 2 17.35 7.15 -1.00
CA THR A 2 16.75 7.02 -2.34
C THR A 2 15.47 6.18 -2.30
N LEU A 3 14.50 6.51 -3.14
CA LEU A 3 13.32 5.71 -3.39
C LEU A 3 13.70 4.34 -3.97
N ILE A 4 13.37 3.28 -3.25
CA ILE A 4 13.65 1.89 -3.61
C ILE A 4 12.36 1.22 -4.05
N LYS A 5 12.44 0.46 -5.15
CA LYS A 5 11.36 -0.35 -5.70
C LYS A 5 11.82 -1.80 -5.66
N SER A 6 11.10 -2.67 -4.97
CA SER A 6 11.41 -4.10 -4.93
C SER A 6 10.14 -4.92 -4.74
N ILE A 7 10.27 -6.24 -4.74
CA ILE A 7 9.17 -7.16 -4.44
C ILE A 7 8.51 -6.85 -3.08
N SER A 8 9.26 -6.28 -2.15
CA SER A 8 8.74 -5.91 -0.83
C SER A 8 7.91 -4.63 -0.80
N GLY A 9 7.86 -3.88 -1.92
CA GLY A 9 7.12 -2.64 -2.05
C GLY A 9 7.98 -1.43 -2.46
N ILE A 10 7.40 -0.25 -2.29
CA ILE A 10 8.01 1.06 -2.58
C ILE A 10 8.38 1.73 -1.28
N ARG A 11 9.68 1.95 -1.03
CA ARG A 11 10.19 2.50 0.22
C ARG A 11 11.07 3.71 -0.01
N GLY A 12 10.95 4.73 0.83
CA GLY A 12 11.83 5.90 0.77
C GLY A 12 11.76 6.73 2.04
N THR A 13 12.64 7.71 2.15
CA THR A 13 12.49 8.80 3.13
C THR A 13 11.31 9.67 2.74
N ILE A 14 10.49 10.08 3.71
CA ILE A 14 9.34 10.96 3.47
C ILE A 14 9.83 12.31 2.92
N GLY A 15 9.16 12.79 1.86
CA GLY A 15 9.47 14.08 1.23
C GLY A 15 10.62 14.02 0.23
N GLY A 16 11.22 15.18 -0.05
CA GLY A 16 12.22 15.34 -1.11
C GLY A 16 11.60 15.60 -2.49
N ARG A 17 12.37 15.39 -3.55
CA ARG A 17 11.88 15.48 -4.93
C ARG A 17 11.16 14.19 -5.33
N ALA A 18 10.13 14.31 -6.16
CA ALA A 18 9.41 13.15 -6.69
C ALA A 18 10.38 12.19 -7.39
N GLY A 19 10.26 10.89 -7.10
CA GLY A 19 11.15 9.85 -7.62
C GLY A 19 12.48 9.69 -6.85
N GLU A 20 12.85 10.63 -5.97
CA GLU A 20 14.05 10.52 -5.13
C GLU A 20 13.73 10.07 -3.69
N GLY A 21 12.54 10.42 -3.18
CA GLY A 21 12.02 9.99 -1.88
C GLY A 21 10.60 9.43 -1.99
N LEU A 22 9.96 9.13 -0.86
CA LEU A 22 8.54 8.77 -0.81
C LEU A 22 7.73 10.06 -0.62
N THR A 23 7.44 10.74 -1.73
CA THR A 23 6.61 11.96 -1.74
C THR A 23 5.13 11.63 -1.89
N PRO A 24 4.21 12.58 -1.62
CA PRO A 24 2.79 12.38 -1.93
C PRO A 24 2.52 12.03 -3.40
N LEU A 25 3.28 12.61 -4.34
CA LEU A 25 3.16 12.27 -5.77
C LEU A 25 3.58 10.83 -6.05
N ASP A 26 4.64 10.36 -5.40
CA ASP A 26 5.05 8.96 -5.49
C ASP A 26 3.99 8.03 -4.90
N MET A 27 3.41 8.38 -3.74
CA MET A 27 2.35 7.60 -3.11
C MET A 27 1.14 7.45 -4.03
N VAL A 28 0.64 8.56 -4.59
CA VAL A 28 -0.47 8.56 -5.55
C VAL A 28 -0.12 7.70 -6.77
N LYS A 29 1.06 7.90 -7.36
CA LYS A 29 1.52 7.16 -8.54
C LYS A 29 1.56 5.65 -8.31
N PHE A 30 2.16 5.19 -7.21
CA PHE A 30 2.31 3.76 -6.98
C PHE A 30 1.03 3.10 -6.48
N THR A 31 0.22 3.80 -5.66
CA THR A 31 -1.12 3.31 -5.28
C THR A 31 -2.01 3.18 -6.50
N SER A 32 -2.05 4.19 -7.38
CA SER A 32 -2.87 4.12 -8.61
C SER A 32 -2.40 3.04 -9.58
N ALA A 33 -1.08 2.88 -9.76
CA ALA A 33 -0.52 1.80 -10.56
C ALA A 33 -0.91 0.42 -10.01
N TYR A 34 -0.80 0.24 -8.69
CA TYR A 34 -1.17 -1.00 -8.01
C TYR A 34 -2.63 -1.38 -8.26
N VAL A 35 -3.58 -0.47 -8.04
CA VAL A 35 -4.99 -0.82 -8.25
C VAL A 35 -5.37 -0.94 -9.72
N THR A 36 -4.67 -0.23 -10.62
CA THR A 36 -4.83 -0.44 -12.07
C THR A 36 -4.43 -1.87 -12.46
N LEU A 37 -3.38 -2.41 -11.85
CA LEU A 37 -2.97 -3.81 -12.05
C LEU A 37 -4.04 -4.77 -11.53
N ILE A 38 -4.49 -4.59 -10.27
CA ILE A 38 -5.55 -5.41 -9.67
C ILE A 38 -6.82 -5.43 -10.53
N ARG A 39 -7.24 -4.27 -11.09
CA ARG A 39 -8.42 -4.22 -11.96
C ARG A 39 -8.26 -5.05 -13.22
N LYS A 40 -7.06 -5.05 -13.82
CA LYS A 40 -6.78 -5.82 -15.05
C LYS A 40 -6.82 -7.32 -14.79
N THR A 41 -6.32 -7.78 -13.65
CA THR A 41 -6.27 -9.20 -13.30
C THR A 41 -7.50 -9.71 -12.54
N ASN A 42 -8.44 -8.82 -12.22
CA ASN A 42 -9.69 -9.16 -11.55
C ASN A 42 -10.92 -8.40 -12.12
N PRO A 43 -11.24 -8.56 -13.42
CA PRO A 43 -12.24 -7.73 -14.11
C PRO A 43 -13.70 -7.92 -13.62
N GLN A 44 -14.00 -9.01 -12.92
CA GLN A 44 -15.32 -9.27 -12.31
C GLN A 44 -15.27 -9.30 -10.77
N GLY A 45 -14.15 -8.93 -10.17
CA GLY A 45 -13.98 -8.96 -8.72
C GLY A 45 -14.59 -7.78 -8.00
N ASN A 46 -14.58 -7.84 -6.67
CA ASN A 46 -14.93 -6.70 -5.84
C ASN A 46 -13.84 -5.61 -5.90
N ASN A 47 -14.21 -4.42 -5.43
CA ASN A 47 -13.33 -3.25 -5.35
C ASN A 47 -12.81 -2.98 -3.94
N LYS A 48 -12.74 -4.01 -3.08
CA LYS A 48 -12.33 -3.83 -1.68
C LYS A 48 -10.81 -3.95 -1.53
N ILE A 49 -10.16 -2.96 -0.92
CA ILE A 49 -8.72 -2.97 -0.58
C ILE A 49 -8.55 -2.77 0.93
N VAL A 50 -7.78 -3.64 1.57
CA VAL A 50 -7.41 -3.48 2.98
C VAL A 50 -6.18 -2.58 3.11
N VAL A 51 -6.21 -1.62 4.04
CA VAL A 51 -5.05 -0.78 4.38
C VAL A 51 -4.76 -0.90 5.86
N GLY A 52 -3.51 -1.22 6.20
CA GLY A 52 -3.03 -1.27 7.58
C GLY A 52 -1.68 -0.60 7.71
N ARG A 53 -1.35 -0.09 8.91
CA ARG A 53 -0.09 0.64 9.14
C ARG A 53 0.59 0.25 10.45
N ASP A 54 1.91 0.45 10.47
CA ASP A 54 2.66 0.42 11.73
C ASP A 54 2.56 1.76 12.49
N ALA A 55 3.29 1.85 13.60
CA ALA A 55 3.30 3.00 14.50
C ALA A 55 4.20 4.17 14.04
N ARG A 56 4.68 4.20 12.79
CA ARG A 56 5.46 5.34 12.28
C ARG A 56 4.62 6.62 12.33
N ILE A 57 5.22 7.71 12.81
CA ILE A 57 4.59 9.04 12.89
C ILE A 57 4.05 9.48 11.51
N SER A 58 4.80 9.18 10.44
CA SER A 58 4.38 9.48 9.07
C SER A 58 3.23 8.59 8.56
N GLY A 59 2.88 7.52 9.27
CA GLY A 59 1.91 6.51 8.82
C GLY A 59 0.50 7.07 8.61
N GLU A 60 0.06 8.02 9.42
CA GLU A 60 -1.26 8.66 9.26
C GLU A 60 -1.32 9.51 7.99
N MET A 61 -0.30 10.34 7.74
CA MET A 61 -0.22 11.13 6.52
C MET A 61 -0.14 10.24 5.27
N VAL A 62 0.69 9.20 5.30
CA VAL A 62 0.77 8.23 4.19
C VAL A 62 -0.58 7.53 3.99
N GLY A 63 -1.23 7.13 5.07
CA GLY A 63 -2.57 6.53 5.06
C GLY A 63 -3.59 7.42 4.37
N ASN A 64 -3.68 8.68 4.74
CA ASN A 64 -4.63 9.63 4.14
C ASN A 64 -4.43 9.79 2.63
N VAL A 65 -3.17 9.88 2.16
CA VAL A 65 -2.87 9.98 0.72
C VAL A 65 -3.23 8.68 -0.01
N VAL A 66 -2.88 7.53 0.56
CA VAL A 66 -3.16 6.21 -0.03
C VAL A 66 -4.66 5.95 -0.11
N ILE A 67 -5.38 6.10 1.01
CA ILE A 67 -6.82 5.88 1.11
C ILE A 67 -7.58 6.86 0.20
N GLY A 68 -7.21 8.14 0.21
CA GLY A 68 -7.80 9.14 -0.69
C GLY A 68 -7.62 8.78 -2.17
N THR A 69 -6.42 8.29 -2.54
CA THR A 69 -6.15 7.83 -3.91
C THR A 69 -7.01 6.62 -4.28
N LEU A 70 -7.11 5.62 -3.39
CA LEU A 70 -7.92 4.41 -3.60
C LEU A 70 -9.39 4.75 -3.82
N MET A 71 -9.98 5.56 -2.93
CA MET A 71 -11.38 6.01 -3.04
C MET A 71 -11.61 6.82 -4.31
N GLY A 72 -10.69 7.73 -4.66
CA GLY A 72 -10.74 8.49 -5.90
C GLY A 72 -10.69 7.64 -7.17
N MET A 73 -10.17 6.40 -7.08
CA MET A 73 -10.16 5.42 -8.18
C MET A 73 -11.34 4.45 -8.15
N GLY A 74 -12.29 4.63 -7.23
CA GLY A 74 -13.50 3.82 -7.10
C GLY A 74 -13.32 2.51 -6.33
N TYR A 75 -12.34 2.47 -5.40
CA TYR A 75 -12.16 1.34 -4.49
C TYR A 75 -12.77 1.61 -3.11
N ASP A 76 -13.41 0.60 -2.55
CA ASP A 76 -13.85 0.57 -1.16
C ASP A 76 -12.67 0.22 -0.26
N VAL A 77 -12.38 1.04 0.74
CA VAL A 77 -11.21 0.85 1.58
C VAL A 77 -11.62 0.34 2.96
N VAL A 78 -11.03 -0.78 3.37
CA VAL A 78 -11.09 -1.27 4.76
C VAL A 78 -9.81 -0.83 5.46
N ASP A 79 -9.89 0.32 6.14
CA ASP A 79 -8.80 0.81 7.00
C ASP A 79 -8.84 0.10 8.35
N ILE A 80 -7.86 -0.75 8.62
CA ILE A 80 -7.72 -1.47 9.89
C ILE A 80 -6.82 -0.75 10.89
N GLY A 81 -6.34 0.46 10.54
CA GLY A 81 -5.53 1.29 11.42
C GLY A 81 -4.19 0.68 11.80
N LEU A 82 -3.86 0.76 13.10
CA LEU A 82 -2.63 0.20 13.66
C LEU A 82 -2.69 -1.33 13.64
N ALA A 83 -1.91 -1.93 12.76
CA ALA A 83 -1.88 -3.36 12.57
C ALA A 83 -0.46 -3.85 12.24
N SER A 84 -0.17 -5.08 12.64
CA SER A 84 1.05 -5.75 12.20
C SER A 84 0.91 -6.16 10.71
N THR A 85 2.05 -6.39 10.06
CA THR A 85 2.09 -6.95 8.69
C THR A 85 1.21 -8.21 8.57
N PRO A 86 1.41 -9.28 9.38
CA PRO A 86 0.58 -10.48 9.24
C PRO A 86 -0.90 -10.24 9.58
N THR A 87 -1.22 -9.31 10.47
CA THR A 87 -2.62 -8.92 10.72
C THR A 87 -3.26 -8.33 9.48
N THR A 88 -2.54 -7.47 8.75
CA THR A 88 -3.05 -6.86 7.52
C THR A 88 -3.21 -7.90 6.41
N GLU A 89 -2.27 -8.83 6.30
CA GLU A 89 -2.30 -9.93 5.32
C GLU A 89 -3.50 -10.87 5.57
N LEU A 90 -3.77 -11.23 6.82
CA LEU A 90 -4.95 -12.02 7.19
C LEU A 90 -6.25 -11.24 6.98
N ALA A 91 -6.26 -9.94 7.28
CA ALA A 91 -7.45 -9.11 7.05
C ALA A 91 -7.84 -9.07 5.56
N VAL A 92 -6.87 -9.08 4.63
CA VAL A 92 -7.16 -9.17 3.18
C VAL A 92 -8.01 -10.39 2.86
N THR A 93 -7.63 -11.56 3.38
CA THR A 93 -8.33 -12.82 3.08
C THR A 93 -9.67 -12.90 3.81
N MET A 94 -9.72 -12.48 5.08
CA MET A 94 -10.94 -12.48 5.89
C MET A 94 -12.01 -11.53 5.34
N GLU A 95 -11.60 -10.39 4.80
CA GLU A 95 -12.51 -9.42 4.18
C GLU A 95 -12.92 -9.78 2.75
N GLY A 96 -12.34 -10.84 2.19
CA GLY A 96 -12.47 -11.21 0.78
C GLY A 96 -12.00 -10.09 -0.15
N ALA A 97 -11.05 -9.26 0.27
CA ALA A 97 -10.57 -8.11 -0.49
C ALA A 97 -9.79 -8.53 -1.73
N CYS A 98 -9.80 -7.68 -2.77
CA CYS A 98 -9.01 -7.94 -3.98
C CYS A 98 -7.52 -7.61 -3.83
N GLY A 99 -7.14 -7.04 -2.69
CA GLY A 99 -5.74 -6.84 -2.31
C GLY A 99 -5.58 -6.03 -1.02
N GLY A 100 -4.34 -5.70 -0.69
CA GLY A 100 -4.01 -4.89 0.48
C GLY A 100 -2.76 -4.05 0.34
N ILE A 101 -2.67 -2.99 1.15
CA ILE A 101 -1.50 -2.11 1.26
C ILE A 101 -1.09 -1.99 2.72
N ILE A 102 0.16 -2.35 3.01
CA ILE A 102 0.74 -2.27 4.36
C ILE A 102 1.72 -1.11 4.41
N LEU A 103 1.46 -0.16 5.30
CA LEU A 103 2.25 1.06 5.45
C LEU A 103 3.31 0.86 6.54
N THR A 104 4.50 0.46 6.12
CA THR A 104 5.62 0.21 7.03
C THR A 104 6.96 0.14 6.30
N ALA A 105 7.98 0.84 6.81
CA ALA A 105 9.37 0.60 6.40
C ALA A 105 10.10 -0.39 7.32
N PHE A 106 9.37 -1.20 8.10
CA PHE A 106 9.90 -2.28 8.93
C PHE A 106 11.05 -1.82 9.86
N HIS A 107 12.28 -2.31 9.69
CA HIS A 107 13.44 -1.93 10.51
C HIS A 107 14.17 -0.66 10.03
N ASN A 108 13.72 -0.02 8.95
CA ASN A 108 14.39 1.17 8.43
C ASN A 108 14.20 2.38 9.36
N PRO A 109 15.08 3.40 9.27
CA PRO A 109 15.00 4.60 10.10
C PRO A 109 13.62 5.27 10.13
N MET A 110 13.30 6.01 11.20
CA MET A 110 11.96 6.57 11.44
C MET A 110 11.47 7.53 10.36
N GLN A 111 12.38 8.24 9.69
CA GLN A 111 12.08 9.15 8.59
C GLN A 111 11.63 8.44 7.31
N CYS A 112 11.74 7.11 7.25
CA CYS A 112 11.31 6.31 6.12
C CYS A 112 9.88 5.78 6.32
N ASN A 113 9.17 5.58 5.21
CA ASN A 113 7.97 4.77 5.17
C ASN A 113 7.94 3.95 3.86
N ALA A 114 6.97 3.07 3.70
CA ALA A 114 6.82 2.28 2.49
C ALA A 114 5.36 1.93 2.20
N LEU A 115 5.09 1.63 0.93
CA LEU A 115 3.86 1.00 0.45
C LEU A 115 4.18 -0.45 0.11
N LYS A 116 3.69 -1.41 0.89
CA LYS A 116 3.85 -2.84 0.60
C LYS A 116 2.54 -3.41 0.07
N PHE A 117 2.56 -3.85 -1.18
CA PHE A 117 1.36 -4.33 -1.87
C PHE A 117 1.13 -5.82 -1.63
N ARG A 118 -0.15 -6.22 -1.58
CA ARG A 118 -0.60 -7.60 -1.44
C ARG A 118 -1.62 -7.99 -2.49
N ASN A 119 -1.61 -9.25 -2.88
CA ASN A 119 -2.67 -9.82 -3.71
C ASN A 119 -3.90 -10.17 -2.86
N LYS A 120 -4.95 -10.70 -3.50
CA LYS A 120 -6.18 -11.19 -2.85
C LYS A 120 -5.98 -12.32 -1.83
N HIS A 121 -4.82 -12.97 -1.85
CA HIS A 121 -4.44 -14.03 -0.90
C HIS A 121 -3.65 -13.49 0.31
N GLY A 122 -3.42 -12.17 0.38
CA GLY A 122 -2.60 -11.57 1.43
C GLY A 122 -1.10 -11.78 1.23
N GLU A 123 -0.66 -12.19 0.04
CA GLU A 123 0.73 -12.50 -0.29
C GLU A 123 1.38 -11.37 -1.10
N PHE A 124 2.71 -11.41 -1.27
CA PHE A 124 3.38 -10.49 -2.19
C PHE A 124 2.83 -10.61 -3.62
N LEU A 125 2.92 -9.52 -4.37
CA LEU A 125 2.66 -9.56 -5.81
C LEU A 125 3.71 -10.47 -6.48
N ASN A 126 3.24 -11.30 -7.40
CA ASN A 126 4.03 -12.20 -8.23
C ASN A 126 3.70 -11.98 -9.70
N ASP A 127 4.42 -12.65 -10.60
CA ASP A 127 4.29 -12.47 -12.06
C ASP A 127 2.93 -12.94 -12.61
N ASP A 128 2.15 -13.67 -11.80
CA ASP A 128 0.79 -14.13 -12.15
C ASP A 128 -0.27 -13.02 -11.97
N ILE A 129 0.14 -11.81 -11.54
CA ILE A 129 -0.72 -10.65 -11.23
C ILE A 129 -0.26 -9.39 -12.00
#